data_AF-A0A1B7UFB2-F1
#
_entry.id   AF-A0A1B7UFB2-F1
#
_cell.length_a   1.000
_cell.length_b   1.000
_cell.length_c   1.000
_cell.angle_alpha   90.00
_cell.angle_beta   90.00
_cell.angle_gamma   90.00
#
_symmetry.space_group_name_H-M   'P 1'
#
loop_
_entity.id
_entity.type
_entity.pdbx_description
1 polymer ?
#
loop_
_entity_poly.entity_id
_entity_poly.type
_entity_poly.pdbx_seq_one_letter_code
_entity_poly.pdbx_strand_id
1 'polypeptide(L)'
;MLHVAQLFSHQKLSATDQFEILLLVANTLLALSFCLLLATILVCYPLAALFSFELQLAGHVTMIFSATLLKIAYVCRCIAQYELHQEVR
;
A
#
# COMPACT_ATOMS: atom_id res chain seq x y z
N MET A 1 -5.56 -8.12 14.69
CA MET A 1 -6.01 -7.91 13.29
C MET A 1 -5.77 -9.12 12.37
N LEU A 2 -4.74 -9.96 12.62
CA LEU A 2 -4.48 -11.18 11.82
C LEU A 2 -5.52 -12.32 11.99
N HIS A 3 -6.28 -12.32 13.08
CA HIS A 3 -7.31 -13.34 13.36
C HIS A 3 -8.61 -13.19 12.57
N VAL A 4 -8.90 -12.00 12.02
CA VAL A 4 -10.16 -11.75 11.30
C VAL A 4 -10.13 -12.40 9.90
N ALA A 5 -8.96 -12.41 9.25
CA ALA A 5 -8.79 -13.00 7.92
C ALA A 5 -9.04 -14.52 7.89
N GLN A 6 -8.83 -15.22 9.00
CA GLN A 6 -8.98 -16.68 9.10
C GLN A 6 -10.45 -17.10 9.32
N LEU A 7 -11.30 -16.22 9.87
CA LEU A 7 -12.70 -16.55 10.14
C LEU A 7 -13.59 -16.46 8.89
N PHE A 8 -13.20 -15.67 7.89
CA PHE A 8 -13.96 -15.45 6.65
C PHE A 8 -13.85 -16.58 5.62
N SER A 9 -12.96 -17.56 5.81
CA SER A 9 -12.71 -18.63 4.84
C SER A 9 -13.88 -19.63 4.66
N HIS A 10 -14.90 -19.60 5.52
CA HIS A 10 -15.98 -20.59 5.54
C HIS A 10 -17.35 -20.09 5.05
N GLN A 11 -17.50 -18.81 4.70
CA GLN A 11 -18.77 -18.24 4.23
C GLN A 11 -18.63 -17.71 2.79
N LYS A 12 -19.57 -18.06 1.92
CA LYS A 12 -19.62 -17.58 0.52
C LYS A 12 -19.84 -16.06 0.52
N LEU A 13 -18.74 -15.31 0.44
CA LEU A 13 -18.69 -13.86 0.64
C LEU A 13 -19.43 -13.13 -0.49
N SER A 14 -20.34 -12.21 -0.16
CA SER A 14 -21.05 -11.40 -1.17
C SER A 14 -20.06 -10.54 -1.96
N ALA A 15 -20.39 -10.17 -3.21
CA ALA A 15 -19.52 -9.32 -4.03
C ALA A 15 -19.19 -7.99 -3.31
N THR A 16 -20.16 -7.40 -2.61
CA THR A 16 -19.97 -6.19 -1.80
C THR A 16 -18.93 -6.37 -0.70
N ASP A 17 -19.01 -7.48 0.05
CA ASP A 17 -18.07 -7.78 1.13
C ASP A 17 -16.63 -7.99 0.59
N GLN A 18 -16.49 -8.56 -0.61
CA GLN A 18 -15.19 -8.70 -1.28
C GLN A 18 -14.57 -7.33 -1.61
N PHE A 19 -15.38 -6.37 -2.09
CA PHE A 19 -14.90 -5.02 -2.39
C PHE A 19 -14.60 -4.20 -1.12
N GLU A 20 -15.31 -4.41 -0.02
CA GLU A 20 -14.97 -3.82 1.28
C GLU A 20 -13.61 -4.32 1.79
N ILE A 21 -13.33 -5.62 1.66
CA ILE A 21 -12.01 -6.18 1.98
C ILE A 21 -10.95 -5.59 1.04
N LEU A 22 -11.23 -5.52 -0.26
CA LEU A 22 -10.32 -4.92 -1.23
C LEU A 22 -10.02 -3.46 -0.88
N LEU A 23 -11.03 -2.69 -0.47
CA LEU A 23 -10.88 -1.29 -0.07
C LEU A 23 -9.99 -1.16 1.18
N LEU A 24 -10.20 -2.02 2.18
CA LEU A 24 -9.38 -2.06 3.39
C LEU A 24 -7.91 -2.43 3.06
N VAL A 25 -7.71 -3.47 2.25
CA VAL A 25 -6.37 -3.89 1.81
C VAL A 25 -5.70 -2.78 0.99
N ALA A 26 -6.42 -2.16 0.05
CA ALA A 26 -5.89 -1.07 -0.75
C ALA A 26 -5.48 0.13 0.11
N ASN A 27 -6.31 0.52 1.08
CA ASN A 27 -6.00 1.65 1.96
C ASN A 27 -4.80 1.37 2.88
N THR A 28 -4.71 0.16 3.44
CA THR A 28 -3.56 -0.24 4.26
C THR A 28 -2.27 -0.31 3.44
N LEU A 29 -2.33 -0.88 2.23
CA LEU A 29 -1.19 -0.94 1.32
C LEU A 29 -0.75 0.45 0.85
N LEU A 30 -1.70 1.36 0.59
CA LEU A 30 -1.42 2.74 0.23
C LEU A 30 -0.71 3.49 1.36
N ALA A 31 -1.18 3.34 2.60
CA ALA A 31 -0.51 3.93 3.77
C ALA A 31 0.91 3.35 3.98
N LEU A 32 1.07 2.03 3.89
CA LEU A 32 2.38 1.38 4.06
C LEU A 32 3.38 1.78 2.98
N SER A 33 2.96 1.75 1.71
CA SER A 33 3.82 2.15 0.57
C SER A 33 4.14 3.65 0.59
N PHE A 34 3.24 4.49 1.07
CA PHE A 34 3.53 5.92 1.29
C PHE A 34 4.55 6.12 2.40
N CYS A 35 4.41 5.46 3.55
CA CYS A 35 5.39 5.54 4.64
C CYS A 35 6.77 5.02 4.21
N LEU A 36 6.83 3.91 3.47
CA LEU A 36 8.08 3.38 2.94
C LEU A 36 8.71 4.33 1.91
N LEU A 37 7.91 4.93 1.04
CA LEU A 37 8.37 5.94 0.08
C LEU A 37 8.96 7.15 0.83
N LEU A 38 8.28 7.64 1.87
CA LEU A 38 8.77 8.75 2.68
C LEU A 38 10.09 8.39 3.38
N ALA A 39 10.18 7.19 3.95
CA ALA A 39 11.39 6.70 4.61
C ALA A 39 12.58 6.62 3.64
N THR A 40 12.38 6.08 2.43
CA THR A 40 13.44 6.03 1.41
C THR A 40 13.86 7.41 0.95
N ILE A 41 12.91 8.36 0.79
CA ILE A 41 13.25 9.76 0.47
C ILE A 41 14.10 10.37 1.58
N LEU A 42 13.74 10.18 2.84
CA LEU A 42 14.51 10.70 3.97
C LEU A 42 15.93 10.12 4.03
N VAL A 43 16.08 8.80 3.85
CA VAL A 43 17.39 8.13 3.87
C VAL A 43 18.28 8.58 2.70
N CYS A 44 17.72 8.66 1.49
CA CYS A 44 18.51 8.93 0.28
C CYS A 44 18.82 10.42 0.06
N TYR A 45 18.06 11.35 0.64
CA TYR A 45 18.25 12.79 0.42
C TYR A 45 18.74 13.54 1.68
N PRO A 46 17.89 13.87 2.67
CA PRO A 46 18.33 14.68 3.80
C PRO A 46 19.32 13.96 4.73
N LEU A 47 19.20 12.63 4.89
CA LEU A 47 20.09 11.85 5.76
C LEU A 47 21.21 11.15 4.99
N ALA A 48 21.44 11.46 3.71
CA ALA A 48 22.38 10.74 2.86
C ALA A 48 23.79 10.62 3.48
N ALA A 49 24.26 11.69 4.14
CA ALA A 49 25.58 11.71 4.78
C ALA A 49 25.76 10.71 5.95
N LEU A 50 24.65 10.21 6.52
CA LEU A 50 24.67 9.26 7.64
C LEU A 50 24.72 7.79 7.18
N PHE A 51 24.53 7.53 5.89
CA PHE A 51 24.37 6.18 5.35
C PHE A 51 25.41 5.85 4.29
N SER A 52 25.78 4.57 4.20
CA SER A 52 26.73 4.09 3.21
C SER A 52 26.17 4.17 1.80
N PHE A 53 27.07 4.22 0.81
CA PHE A 53 26.70 4.21 -0.59
C PHE A 53 25.82 3.00 -0.97
N GLU A 54 26.13 1.81 -0.44
CA GLU A 54 25.34 0.60 -0.69
C GLU A 54 23.89 0.72 -0.19
N LEU A 55 23.70 1.30 0.99
CA LEU A 55 22.36 1.51 1.54
C LEU A 55 21.60 2.60 0.76
N GLN A 56 22.29 3.64 0.29
CA GLN A 56 21.68 4.65 -0.58
C GLN A 56 21.23 4.04 -1.92
N LEU A 57 22.06 3.18 -2.53
CA LEU A 57 21.71 2.45 -3.75
C LEU A 57 20.48 1.57 -3.55
N ALA A 58 20.48 0.76 -2.48
CA ALA A 58 19.34 -0.07 -2.12
C ALA A 58 18.08 0.79 -1.88
N GLY A 59 18.22 1.91 -1.16
CA GLY A 59 17.15 2.85 -0.87
C GLY A 59 16.53 3.47 -2.13
N HIS A 60 17.34 3.84 -3.12
CA HIS A 60 16.85 4.34 -4.40
C HIS A 60 16.06 3.29 -5.18
N VAL A 61 16.51 2.04 -5.18
CA VAL A 61 15.76 0.93 -5.82
C VAL A 61 14.45 0.70 -5.07
N THR A 62 14.48 0.64 -3.73
CA THR A 62 13.27 0.51 -2.89
C THR A 62 12.30 1.67 -3.10
N MET A 63 12.78 2.90 -3.34
CA MET A 63 11.95 4.06 -3.64
C MET A 63 11.10 3.85 -4.90
N ILE A 64 11.69 3.32 -5.97
CA ILE A 64 10.98 3.00 -7.23
C ILE A 64 9.90 1.93 -6.99
N PHE A 65 10.24 0.86 -6.28
CA PHE A 65 9.28 -0.18 -5.91
C PHE A 65 8.14 0.38 -5.06
N SER A 66 8.45 1.21 -4.06
CA SER A 66 7.47 1.81 -3.17
C SER A 66 6.51 2.75 -3.91
N ALA A 67 7.03 3.59 -4.81
CA ALA A 67 6.21 4.48 -5.64
C ALA A 67 5.28 3.68 -6.58
N THR A 68 5.77 2.57 -7.13
CA THR A 68 4.97 1.68 -7.98
C THR A 68 3.85 1.01 -7.18
N LEU A 69 4.15 0.49 -5.98
CA LEU A 69 3.16 -0.10 -5.09
C LEU A 69 2.09 0.91 -4.67
N LEU A 70 2.47 2.15 -4.38
CA LEU A 70 1.54 3.23 -4.05
C LEU A 70 0.55 3.47 -5.20
N LYS A 71 1.04 3.53 -6.44
CA LYS A 71 0.20 3.70 -7.63
C LYS A 71 -0.78 2.54 -7.80
N ILE A 72 -0.32 1.30 -7.62
CA ILE A 72 -1.18 0.10 -7.72
C ILE A 72 -2.24 0.13 -6.61
N ALA A 73 -1.86 0.39 -5.37
CA ALA A 73 -2.77 0.47 -4.23
C ALA A 73 -3.85 1.55 -4.45
N TYR A 74 -3.47 2.70 -5.01
CA TYR A 74 -4.41 3.76 -5.35
C TYR A 74 -5.43 3.32 -6.40
N VAL A 75 -4.99 2.63 -7.46
CA VAL A 75 -5.91 2.11 -8.49
C VAL A 75 -6.86 1.06 -7.89
N CYS A 76 -6.37 0.15 -7.05
CA CYS A 76 -7.22 -0.82 -6.35
C CYS A 76 -8.26 -0.13 -5.45
N ARG A 77 -7.88 0.95 -4.74
CA ARG A 77 -8.80 1.76 -3.95
C ARG A 77 -9.89 2.38 -4.83
N CYS A 78 -9.53 2.95 -5.98
CA CYS A 78 -10.50 3.53 -6.92
C CYS A 78 -11.48 2.48 -7.45
N ILE A 79 -10.99 1.29 -7.81
CA ILE A 79 -11.84 0.18 -8.28
C ILE A 79 -12.82 -0.23 -7.17
N ALA A 80 -12.33 -0.41 -5.94
CA ALA A 80 -13.20 -0.81 -4.83
C ALA A 80 -14.26 0.26 -4.52
N GLN A 81 -13.89 1.54 -4.50
CA GLN A 81 -14.85 2.64 -4.29
C GLN A 81 -15.89 2.73 -5.40
N TYR A 82 -15.47 2.53 -6.66
CA TYR A 82 -16.37 2.53 -7.82
C TYR A 82 -17.43 1.42 -7.71
N GLU A 83 -17.02 0.20 -7.40
CA GLU A 83 -17.94 -0.95 -7.25
C GLU A 83 -18.86 -0.81 -6.03
N LEU A 84 -18.38 -0.16 -4.97
CA LEU A 84 -19.18 0.18 -3.79
C LEU A 84 -20.08 1.41 -3.98
N HIS A 85 -20.12 2.01 -5.19
CA HIS A 85 -20.88 3.22 -5.51
C HIS A 85 -20.54 4.41 -4.59
N GLN A 86 -19.30 4.42 -4.06
CA GLN A 86 -18.75 5.52 -3.29
C GLN A 86 -18.07 6.51 -4.22
N GLU A 87 -17.94 7.76 -3.76
CA GLU A 87 -17.13 8.75 -4.46
C GLU A 87 -15.63 8.37 -4.43
N VAL A 88 -14.99 8.41 -5.60
CA VAL A 88 -13.54 8.21 -5.74
C VAL A 88 -12.84 9.50 -5.31
N ARG A 89 -12.02 9.44 -4.25
CA ARG A 89 -11.30 10.59 -3.68
C ARG A 89 -9.82 10.33 -3.55
#